data_AF-A0A973KTJ0-F1
#
_entry.id   AF-A0A973KTJ0-F1
#
_cell.length_a   1.000
_cell.length_b   1.000
_cell.length_c   1.000
_cell.angle_alpha   90.00
_cell.angle_beta   90.00
_cell.angle_gamma   90.00
#
_symmetry.space_group_name_H-M   'P 1'
#
loop_
_entity.id
_entity.type
_entity.pdbx_description
1 polymer ?
#
loop_
_entity_poly.entity_id
_entity_poly.type
_entity_poly.pdbx_seq_one_letter_code
_entity_poly.pdbx_strand_id
1 'polypeptide(L)'
;QDATGLVFTVNSFSGQKFTEVAKAYCRLLDATTGEELVRFDLTNAEPQTGVMMAKLIRQFSGEWEMTAMGEFVKARTVRNMVKPAAQAL
;
A
#
# COMPACT_ATOMS: atom_id res chain seq x y z
N GLN A 1 2.17 -3.78 -23.35
CA GLN A 1 0.93 -3.93 -22.59
C GLN A 1 0.83 -2.69 -21.72
N ASP A 2 -0.31 -2.01 -21.75
CA ASP A 2 -0.54 -0.85 -20.89
C ASP A 2 -1.07 -1.33 -19.54
N ALA A 3 -0.60 -0.71 -18.46
CA ALA A 3 -1.07 -1.03 -17.12
C ALA A 3 -2.49 -0.50 -16.90
N THR A 4 -3.38 -1.34 -16.38
CA THR A 4 -4.76 -0.96 -16.02
C THR A 4 -4.99 -0.83 -14.52
N GLY A 5 -4.03 -1.29 -13.72
CA GLY A 5 -4.12 -1.30 -12.27
C GLY A 5 -2.75 -1.30 -11.61
N LEU A 6 -2.66 -0.65 -10.45
CA LEU A 6 -1.50 -0.64 -9.57
C LEU A 6 -1.96 -0.90 -8.14
N VAL A 7 -1.16 -1.63 -7.37
CA VAL A 7 -1.37 -1.79 -5.92
C VAL A 7 -0.09 -1.37 -5.22
N PHE A 8 -0.24 -0.51 -4.22
CA PHE A 8 0.86 0.02 -3.42
C PHE A 8 0.98 -0.77 -2.14
N THR A 9 2.14 -1.37 -1.92
CA THR A 9 2.39 -2.25 -0.78
C THR A 9 3.59 -1.80 0.04
N VAL A 10 3.52 -2.00 1.36
CA VAL A 10 4.67 -1.84 2.26
C VAL A 10 5.00 -3.21 2.85
N ASN A 11 6.27 -3.59 2.85
CA ASN A 11 6.73 -4.87 3.38
C ASN A 11 7.98 -4.71 4.23
N SER A 12 8.06 -5.52 5.28
CA SER A 12 9.26 -5.73 6.08
C SER A 12 10.01 -6.98 5.60
N PHE A 13 11.08 -6.76 4.83
CA PHE A 13 11.89 -7.85 4.28
C PHE A 13 12.65 -8.62 5.37
N SER A 14 13.18 -7.91 6.37
CA SER A 14 13.84 -8.48 7.54
C SER A 14 12.87 -9.15 8.52
N GLY A 15 11.56 -8.94 8.37
CA GLY A 15 10.51 -9.70 9.06
C GLY A 15 9.99 -9.04 10.34
N GLN A 16 10.41 -7.81 10.66
CA GLN A 16 9.79 -7.02 11.73
C GLN A 16 8.31 -6.83 11.45
N LYS A 17 7.48 -6.98 12.46
CA LYS A 17 6.05 -6.68 12.37
C LYS A 17 5.84 -5.16 12.49
N PHE A 18 4.70 -4.66 12.01
CA PHE A 18 4.36 -3.24 12.19
C PHE A 18 4.20 -2.82 13.67
N THR A 19 3.98 -3.78 14.57
CA THR A 19 4.05 -3.59 16.04
C THR A 19 5.46 -3.44 16.61
N GLU A 20 6.50 -3.67 15.80
CA GLU A 20 7.91 -3.66 16.22
C GLU A 20 8.68 -2.50 15.56
N VAL A 21 8.05 -1.78 14.63
CA VAL A 21 8.67 -0.68 13.89
C VAL A 21 8.11 0.64 14.40
N ALA A 22 8.92 1.38 15.13
CA ALA A 22 8.57 2.72 15.59
C ALA A 22 8.47 3.69 14.40
N LYS A 23 7.48 4.60 14.45
CA LYS A 23 7.28 5.68 13.46
C LYS A 23 7.10 5.14 12.04
N ALA A 24 6.45 3.98 11.89
CA ALA A 24 6.07 3.47 10.59
C ALA A 24 4.83 4.22 10.09
N TYR A 25 4.89 4.78 8.90
CA TYR A 25 3.74 5.45 8.28
C TYR A 25 3.84 5.45 6.76
N CYS A 26 2.71 5.62 6.08
CA CYS A 26 2.60 5.85 4.65
C CYS A 26 1.85 7.15 4.40
N ARG A 27 2.25 7.91 3.37
CA ARG A 27 1.63 9.20 3.04
C ARG A 27 1.33 9.32 1.57
N LEU A 28 0.24 10.01 1.26
CA LEU A 28 -0.05 10.55 -0.05
C LEU A 28 0.20 12.06 0.01
N LEU A 29 1.07 12.54 -0.88
CA LEU A 29 1.42 13.95 -0.98
C LEU A 29 0.96 14.48 -2.35
N ASP A 30 0.50 15.72 -2.38
CA ASP A 30 0.41 16.47 -3.63
C ASP A 30 1.84 16.77 -4.12
N ALA A 31 2.16 16.35 -5.34
CA ALA A 31 3.51 16.47 -5.87
C ALA A 31 3.89 17.92 -6.26
N THR A 32 2.90 18.80 -6.45
CA THR A 32 3.10 20.19 -6.85
C THR A 32 3.29 21.09 -5.63
N THR A 33 2.43 20.94 -4.62
CA THR A 33 2.43 21.78 -3.42
C THR A 33 3.22 21.17 -2.26
N GLY A 34 3.43 19.86 -2.27
CA GLY A 34 4.01 19.10 -1.15
C GLY A 34 3.02 18.88 0.00
N GLU A 35 1.75 19.22 -0.17
CA GLU A 35 0.71 19.05 0.84
C GLU A 35 0.49 17.57 1.15
N GLU A 36 0.38 17.25 2.45
CA GLU A 36 0.05 15.90 2.90
C GLU A 36 -1.46 15.68 2.85
N LEU A 37 -1.92 15.02 1.78
CA LEU A 37 -3.34 14.76 1.54
C LEU A 37 -3.87 13.65 2.45
N VAL A 38 -3.07 12.60 2.67
CA VAL A 38 -3.44 11.44 3.50
C VAL A 38 -2.22 10.92 4.26
N ARG A 39 -2.43 10.51 5.51
CA ARG A 39 -1.45 9.79 6.32
C ARG A 39 -2.07 8.54 6.94
N PHE A 40 -1.39 7.42 6.74
CA PHE A 40 -1.67 6.16 7.43
C PHE A 40 -0.55 5.91 8.44
N ASP A 41 -0.90 5.88 9.73
CA ASP A 41 0.04 5.41 10.76
C ASP A 41 0.01 3.88 10.80
N LEU A 42 1.19 3.28 10.71
CA LEU A 42 1.38 1.83 10.76
C LEU A 42 2.03 1.41 12.07
N THR A 43 2.52 2.36 12.88
CA THR A 43 3.15 2.07 14.16
C THR A 43 2.14 1.39 15.07
N ASN A 44 2.46 0.18 15.56
CA ASN A 44 1.56 -0.60 16.42
C ASN A 44 0.22 -1.01 15.77
N ALA A 45 0.10 -0.96 14.44
CA ALA A 45 -1.15 -1.25 13.76
C ALA A 45 -1.56 -2.73 13.85
N GLU A 46 -0.82 -3.63 13.19
CA GLU A 46 -1.10 -5.08 13.18
C GLU A 46 0.22 -5.88 13.28
N PRO A 47 0.22 -7.09 13.88
CA PRO A 47 1.40 -7.93 14.01
C PRO A 47 1.73 -8.68 12.70
N GLN A 48 1.63 -7.98 11.57
CA GLN A 48 1.88 -8.47 10.21
C GLN A 48 3.14 -7.83 9.61
N THR A 49 3.62 -8.41 8.50
CA THR A 49 4.88 -8.01 7.85
C THR A 49 4.67 -7.34 6.49
N GLY A 50 3.44 -7.31 6.00
CA GLY A 50 3.06 -6.64 4.77
C GLY A 50 1.71 -5.94 4.92
N VAL A 51 1.48 -4.89 4.13
CA VAL A 51 0.21 -4.18 4.04
C VAL A 51 -0.01 -3.68 2.62
N MET A 52 -1.21 -3.83 2.09
CA MET A 52 -1.68 -3.19 0.86
C MET A 52 -2.32 -1.86 1.24
N MET A 53 -1.68 -0.76 0.85
CA MET A 53 -2.05 0.59 1.28
C MET A 53 -3.18 1.16 0.44
N ALA A 54 -3.04 1.09 -0.87
CA ALA A 54 -3.99 1.64 -1.82
C ALA A 54 -3.88 0.91 -3.15
N LYS A 55 -4.93 1.01 -3.95
CA LYS A 55 -4.94 0.61 -5.36
C LYS A 55 -5.27 1.80 -6.24
N LEU A 56 -4.73 1.80 -7.44
CA LEU A 56 -5.03 2.77 -8.49
C LEU A 56 -5.55 1.99 -9.70
N ILE A 57 -6.78 2.26 -10.11
CA ILE A 57 -7.45 1.55 -11.21
C ILE A 57 -7.77 2.54 -12.32
N ARG A 58 -7.45 2.16 -13.56
CA ARG A 58 -7.80 2.95 -14.74
C ARG A 58 -9.24 2.62 -15.13
N GLN A 59 -10.11 3.62 -15.04
CA GLN A 59 -11.51 3.51 -15.42
C GLN A 59 -11.67 3.45 -16.95
N PHE A 60 -12.84 3.03 -17.41
CA PHE A 60 -13.17 3.00 -18.85
C PHE A 60 -13.06 4.38 -19.52
N SER A 61 -13.30 5.47 -18.76
CA SER A 61 -13.11 6.86 -19.21
C SER A 61 -11.64 7.23 -19.44
N GLY A 62 -10.71 6.42 -18.94
CA GLY A 62 -9.27 6.66 -19.00
C GLY A 62 -8.70 7.40 -17.79
N GLU A 63 -9.56 7.85 -16.88
CA GLU A 63 -9.18 8.44 -15.59
C GLU A 63 -8.64 7.38 -14.64
N TRP A 64 -7.75 7.78 -13.73
CA TRP A 64 -7.23 6.93 -12.67
C TRP A 64 -7.92 7.24 -11.36
N GLU A 65 -8.51 6.22 -10.74
CA GLU A 65 -9.14 6.33 -9.44
C GLU A 65 -8.27 5.64 -8.39
N MET A 66 -7.98 6.34 -7.29
CA MET A 66 -7.26 5.78 -6.14
C MET A 66 -8.24 5.38 -5.04
N THR A 67 -8.14 4.14 -4.58
CA THR A 67 -8.89 3.63 -3.43
C THR A 67 -7.93 3.24 -2.32
N ALA A 68 -8.12 3.78 -1.11
CA ALA A 68 -7.42 3.34 0.08
C ALA A 68 -7.86 1.92 0.48
N MET A 69 -6.93 1.09 0.97
CA MET A 69 -7.19 -0.30 1.36
C MET A 69 -6.86 -0.56 2.84
N GLY A 70 -5.60 -0.35 3.24
CA GLY A 70 -5.13 -0.61 4.62
C GLY A 70 -5.17 -2.09 5.02
N GLU A 71 -5.05 -3.02 4.08
CA GLU A 71 -5.22 -4.46 4.34
C GLU A 71 -3.88 -5.12 4.68
N PHE A 72 -3.77 -5.69 5.88
CA PHE A 72 -2.55 -6.33 6.36
C PHE A 72 -2.44 -7.79 5.90
N VAL A 73 -1.23 -8.20 5.52
CA VAL A 73 -0.97 -9.49 4.90
C VAL A 73 0.30 -10.11 5.48
N LYS A 74 0.30 -11.44 5.66
CA LYS A 74 1.47 -12.20 6.10
C LYS A 74 2.46 -12.42 4.95
N ALA A 75 3.09 -11.34 4.49
CA ALA A 75 3.99 -11.36 3.35
C ALA A 75 5.19 -10.44 3.56
N ARG A 76 6.40 -11.03 3.54
CA ARG A 76 7.66 -10.31 3.76
C ARG A 76 8.28 -9.72 2.50
N THR A 77 7.87 -10.20 1.32
CA THR A 77 8.47 -9.81 0.04
C THR A 77 7.39 -9.41 -0.94
N VAL A 78 7.75 -8.54 -1.89
CA VAL A 78 6.84 -8.15 -2.99
C VAL A 78 6.37 -9.36 -3.80
N ARG A 79 7.21 -10.40 -3.96
CA ARG A 79 6.81 -11.65 -4.65
C ARG A 79 5.65 -12.34 -3.94
N ASN A 80 5.64 -12.32 -2.61
CA ASN A 80 4.55 -12.87 -1.81
C ASN A 80 3.31 -11.96 -1.80
N MET A 81 3.45 -10.69 -2.21
CA MET A 81 2.34 -9.75 -2.37
C MET A 81 1.61 -9.91 -3.71
N VAL A 82 2.22 -10.52 -4.73
CA VAL A 82 1.64 -10.58 -6.08
C VAL A 82 0.24 -11.18 -6.08
N LYS A 83 0.05 -12.33 -5.41
CA LYS A 83 -1.24 -13.00 -5.35
C LYS A 83 -2.33 -12.19 -4.63
N PRO A 84 -2.14 -11.71 -3.38
CA PRO A 84 -3.15 -10.89 -2.71
C PRO A 84 -3.38 -9.54 -3.42
N ALA A 85 -2.33 -8.89 -3.94
CA ALA A 85 -2.48 -7.64 -4.68
C ALA A 85 -3.29 -7.82 -5.97
N ALA A 86 -3.08 -8.91 -6.71
CA ALA A 86 -3.86 -9.20 -7.90
C ALA A 86 -5.35 -9.47 -7.60
N GLN A 87 -5.69 -9.94 -6.40
CA GLN A 87 -7.09 -10.16 -5.98
C GLN A 87 -7.80 -8.85 -5.63
N ALA A 88 -7.05 -7.76 -5.40
CA ALA A 88 -7.57 -6.46 -5.05
C ALA A 88 -7.89 -5.57 -6.26
N LEU A 89 -7.39 -5.93 -7.45
CA LEU A 89 -7.66 -5.26 -8.72
C LEU A 89 -8.92 -5.84 -9.37
#